data_AF-A0A2D7Z2R7-F1
#
_entry.id   AF-A0A2D7Z2R7-F1
#
_cell.length_a   1.000
_cell.length_b   1.000
_cell.length_c   1.000
_cell.angle_alpha   90.00
_cell.angle_beta   90.00
_cell.angle_gamma   90.00
#
_symmetry.space_group_name_H-M   'P 1'
#
loop_
_entity.id
_entity.type
_entity.pdbx_description
1 polymer ?
#
loop_
_entity_poly.entity_id
_entity_poly.type
_entity_poly.pdbx_seq_one_letter_code
_entity_poly.pdbx_strand_id
1 'polypeptide(L)'
;SEDLFWLRAGIVCDTADKRLQQVELNLTLLAELDAPENPFIEAATAFLTGEKISRPADRALDPPTLAMVRLGGGALTAEFGDELTGDLRTALLRSESTPYQLRLALAEQAAGWGQISGGDLRALYQNITVGEDQLDNVLAVAKTEADAHASGLLFRAAEAQGSDVTRAMYIDHAITLARSRGTMQATGGPLAELVGAMTPASHLQWFTPTAVEILIAGGKSTAIDPWRQLARRRDAEKEDTRQRWARVRPLAYLAATTAPPWDSAMMPDWQAAAKANFADKATARRVQLTALLEAVGAPLDGAVWPATTVDAAMVADHYALRRRLQNAAEAGRVGETILLTAILLGQAPLAKSATADVVTAITALMAIDQTAAGRALALEAALARGL
;
A
#
# COMPACT_ATOMS: atom_id res chain seq x y z
N SER A 1 15.49 25.10 15.05
CA SER A 1 15.16 26.42 14.49
C SER A 1 15.75 26.51 13.09
N GLU A 2 15.35 27.50 12.30
CA GLU A 2 15.93 27.78 10.97
C GLU A 2 17.45 28.05 11.06
N ASP A 3 17.90 28.74 12.12
CA ASP A 3 19.31 29.05 12.35
C ASP A 3 20.18 27.79 12.52
N LEU A 4 19.67 26.79 13.25
CA LEU A 4 20.36 25.52 13.44
C LEU A 4 20.48 24.73 12.13
N PHE A 5 19.48 24.82 11.25
CA PHE A 5 19.55 24.19 9.94
C PHE A 5 20.68 24.78 9.09
N TRP A 6 20.79 26.12 9.04
CA TRP A 6 21.84 26.78 8.27
C TRP A 6 23.25 26.53 8.82
N LEU A 7 23.39 26.42 10.15
CA LEU A 7 24.66 26.03 10.78
C LEU A 7 25.09 24.61 10.36
N ARG A 8 24.17 23.64 10.39
CA ARG A 8 24.43 22.27 9.91
C ARG A 8 24.76 22.23 8.42
N ALA A 9 24.04 22.98 7.60
CA ALA A 9 24.32 23.08 6.16
C ALA A 9 25.70 23.68 5.88
N GLY A 10 26.11 24.71 6.64
CA GLY A 10 27.45 25.29 6.57
C GLY A 10 28.54 24.27 6.88
N ILE A 11 28.36 23.49 7.96
CA ILE A 11 29.28 22.40 8.33
C ILE A 11 29.42 21.39 7.19
N VAL A 12 28.32 20.98 6.56
CA VAL A 12 28.34 20.06 5.40
C VAL A 12 29.18 20.62 4.25
N CYS A 13 29.00 21.90 3.91
CA CYS A 13 29.77 22.56 2.86
C CYS A 13 31.26 22.65 3.20
N ASP A 14 31.60 23.03 4.44
CA ASP A 14 32.99 23.08 4.91
C ASP A 14 33.64 21.69 4.87
N THR A 15 32.90 20.64 5.24
CA THR A 15 33.34 19.25 5.14
C THR A 15 33.61 18.86 3.68
N ALA A 16 32.68 19.17 2.77
CA ALA A 16 32.84 18.88 1.34
C ALA A 16 34.06 19.61 0.73
N ASP A 17 34.31 20.85 1.17
CA ASP A 17 35.47 21.67 0.77
C ASP A 17 36.76 21.33 1.55
N LYS A 18 36.71 20.35 2.47
CA LYS A 18 37.84 19.92 3.32
C LYS A 18 38.39 21.01 4.25
N ARG A 19 37.56 21.97 4.66
CA ARG A 19 37.91 23.04 5.62
C ARG A 19 37.78 22.55 7.07
N LEU A 20 38.60 21.56 7.46
CA LEU A 20 38.47 20.84 8.74
C LEU A 20 38.47 21.73 10.00
N GLN A 21 39.27 22.80 10.01
CA GLN A 21 39.33 23.74 11.13
C GLN A 21 38.00 24.49 11.34
N GLN A 22 37.29 24.83 10.26
CA GLN A 22 35.96 25.44 10.33
C GLN A 22 34.91 24.44 10.77
N VAL A 23 35.02 23.19 10.30
CA VAL A 23 34.16 22.08 10.74
C VAL A 23 34.24 21.88 12.25
N GLU A 24 35.46 21.75 12.81
CA GLU A 24 35.67 21.57 14.26
C GLU A 24 35.10 22.73 15.09
N LEU A 25 35.35 23.97 14.67
CA LEU A 25 34.83 25.16 15.34
C LEU A 25 33.29 25.20 15.33
N ASN A 26 32.70 25.05 14.14
CA ASN A 26 31.25 25.14 13.97
C ASN A 26 30.52 23.95 14.63
N LEU A 27 31.15 22.77 14.69
CA LEU A 27 30.62 21.61 15.38
C LEU A 27 30.62 21.80 16.91
N THR A 28 31.68 22.41 17.45
CA THR A 28 31.74 22.77 18.89
C THR A 28 30.62 23.75 19.24
N LEU A 29 30.43 24.80 18.42
CA LEU A 29 29.34 25.75 18.57
C LEU A 29 27.97 25.07 18.49
N LEU A 30 27.79 24.15 17.53
CA LEU A 30 26.54 23.40 17.37
C LEU A 30 26.24 22.53 18.61
N ALA A 31 27.25 21.88 19.20
CA ALA A 31 27.10 21.07 20.41
C ALA A 31 26.73 21.89 21.66
N GLU A 32 27.09 23.18 21.70
CA GLU A 32 26.67 24.09 22.77
C GLU A 32 25.22 24.59 22.58
N LEU A 33 24.78 24.75 21.33
CA LEU A 33 23.46 25.31 20.98
C LEU A 33 22.34 24.27 20.89
N ASP A 34 22.69 23.00 20.71
CA ASP A 34 21.77 21.89 20.47
C ASP A 34 22.00 20.74 21.48
N ALA A 35 21.23 19.66 21.38
CA ALA A 35 21.47 18.47 22.19
C ALA A 35 22.74 17.73 21.71
N PRO A 36 23.68 17.37 22.60
CA PRO A 36 24.88 16.60 22.22
C PRO A 36 24.55 15.21 21.63
N GLU A 37 23.38 14.66 21.96
CA GLU A 37 22.82 13.43 21.38
C GLU A 37 22.12 13.68 20.03
N ASN A 38 22.69 14.53 19.18
CA ASN A 38 22.15 14.83 17.86
C ASN A 38 22.79 13.94 16.78
N PRO A 39 22.00 13.21 15.97
CA PRO A 39 22.47 12.42 14.81
C PRO A 39 23.45 13.15 13.89
N PHE A 40 23.27 14.46 13.68
CA PHE A 40 24.17 15.29 12.89
C PHE A 40 25.55 15.42 13.55
N ILE A 41 25.58 15.67 14.86
CA ILE A 41 26.83 15.83 15.63
C ILE A 41 27.58 14.50 15.64
N GLU A 42 26.87 13.39 15.81
CA GLU A 42 27.42 12.03 15.70
C GLU A 42 28.07 11.82 14.32
N ALA A 43 27.36 12.12 13.23
CA ALA A 43 27.86 11.98 11.87
C ALA A 43 29.08 12.86 11.57
N ALA A 44 29.06 14.11 12.04
CA ALA A 44 30.18 15.03 11.86
C ALA A 44 31.40 14.63 12.69
N THR A 45 31.19 14.14 13.91
CA THR A 45 32.26 13.63 14.77
C THR A 45 32.90 12.39 14.16
N ALA A 46 32.08 11.44 13.69
CA ALA A 46 32.56 10.24 13.01
C ALA A 46 33.41 10.57 11.77
N PHE A 47 33.00 11.55 10.97
CA PHE A 47 33.80 12.05 9.85
C PHE A 47 35.20 12.53 10.31
N LEU A 48 35.28 13.32 11.38
CA LEU A 48 36.55 13.87 11.89
C LEU A 48 37.45 12.78 12.48
N THR A 49 36.88 11.76 13.12
CA THR A 49 37.63 10.63 13.69
C THR A 49 37.99 9.56 12.67
N GLY A 50 37.44 9.64 11.44
CA GLY A 50 37.58 8.63 10.40
C GLY A 50 36.72 7.38 10.63
N GLU A 51 35.79 7.43 11.58
CA GLU A 51 34.80 6.39 11.81
C GLU A 51 33.72 6.42 10.73
N LYS A 52 33.27 5.24 10.31
CA LYS A 52 32.20 5.09 9.34
C LYS A 52 30.92 4.74 10.05
N ILE A 53 30.09 5.74 10.29
CA ILE A 53 28.72 5.48 10.71
C ILE A 53 27.87 5.20 9.48
N SER A 54 27.09 4.13 9.53
CA SER A 54 26.02 3.93 8.56
C SER A 54 24.74 4.49 9.15
N ARG A 55 24.43 4.20 10.43
CA ARG A 55 23.18 4.57 11.09
C ARG A 55 23.43 5.43 12.34
N PRO A 56 23.13 6.74 12.30
CA PRO A 56 23.13 7.55 13.52
C PRO A 56 21.89 7.24 14.38
N ALA A 57 21.90 7.67 15.64
CA ALA A 57 20.90 7.31 16.66
C ALA A 57 19.42 7.55 16.27
N ASP A 58 18.51 6.80 16.91
CA ASP A 58 17.05 6.65 16.67
C ASP A 58 16.23 7.97 16.53
N ARG A 59 16.45 8.72 15.44
CA ARG A 59 15.67 9.88 15.04
C ARG A 59 15.58 9.97 13.52
N ALA A 60 14.55 10.64 13.04
CA ALA A 60 14.37 10.88 11.61
C ALA A 60 15.60 11.60 11.03
N LEU A 61 16.16 11.03 9.97
CA LEU A 61 17.30 11.61 9.27
C LEU A 61 16.87 12.89 8.55
N ASP A 62 17.52 14.01 8.86
CA ASP A 62 17.37 15.25 8.12
C ASP A 62 18.39 15.35 6.97
N PRO A 63 18.19 16.24 5.97
CA PRO A 63 19.08 16.31 4.82
C PRO A 63 20.56 16.62 5.17
N PRO A 64 20.88 17.55 6.09
CA PRO A 64 22.25 17.77 6.51
C PRO A 64 22.91 16.54 7.15
N THR A 65 22.18 15.79 7.99
CA THR A 65 22.72 14.57 8.63
C THR A 65 23.04 13.51 7.59
N LEU A 66 22.13 13.29 6.64
CA LEU A 66 22.36 12.36 5.54
C LEU A 66 23.58 12.75 4.69
N ALA A 67 23.76 14.05 4.43
CA ALA A 67 24.93 14.54 3.70
C ALA A 67 26.24 14.24 4.44
N MET A 68 26.27 14.43 5.76
CA MET A 68 27.44 14.09 6.58
C MET A 68 27.76 12.60 6.59
N VAL A 69 26.75 11.73 6.74
CA VAL A 69 26.94 10.26 6.64
C VAL A 69 27.60 9.89 5.31
N ARG A 70 27.14 10.48 4.20
CA ARG A 70 27.72 10.22 2.87
C ARG A 70 29.15 10.73 2.73
N LEU A 71 29.45 11.93 3.24
CA LEU A 71 30.80 12.50 3.21
C LEU A 71 31.79 11.69 4.06
N GLY A 72 31.32 11.10 5.17
CA GLY A 72 32.08 10.13 5.99
C GLY A 72 32.28 8.75 5.36
N GLY A 73 31.71 8.50 4.18
CA GLY A 73 31.78 7.19 3.52
C GLY A 73 30.91 6.11 4.19
N GLY A 74 29.90 6.53 4.97
CA GLY A 74 28.86 5.66 5.50
C GLY A 74 28.03 5.03 4.39
N ALA A 75 27.67 3.75 4.55
CA ALA A 75 26.88 3.03 3.56
C ALA A 75 25.39 3.30 3.78
N LEU A 76 24.69 3.77 2.73
CA LEU A 76 23.23 3.86 2.73
C LEU A 76 22.64 2.47 2.42
N THR A 77 22.21 1.77 3.46
CA THR A 77 21.59 0.44 3.38
C THR A 77 20.06 0.51 3.34
N ALA A 78 19.37 -0.60 3.03
CA ALA A 78 17.90 -0.64 3.02
C ALA A 78 17.25 -0.35 4.39
N GLU A 79 18.01 -0.50 5.48
CA GLU A 79 17.56 -0.30 6.86
C GLU A 79 17.18 1.17 7.18
N PHE A 80 17.59 2.12 6.34
CA PHE A 80 17.23 3.55 6.49
C PHE A 80 15.78 3.88 6.14
N GLY A 81 15.05 3.00 5.44
CA GLY A 81 13.79 3.36 4.77
C GLY A 81 12.72 4.00 5.67
N ASP A 82 12.60 3.50 6.90
CA ASP A 82 11.53 3.88 7.83
C ASP A 82 11.83 5.21 8.56
N GLU A 83 13.10 5.59 8.66
CA GLU A 83 13.57 6.79 9.36
C GLU A 83 13.66 8.01 8.44
N LEU A 84 13.48 7.82 7.12
CA LEU A 84 13.55 8.90 6.14
C LEU A 84 12.27 9.74 6.09
N THR A 85 12.45 11.05 6.06
CA THR A 85 11.36 11.99 5.73
C THR A 85 10.87 11.77 4.29
N GLY A 86 9.63 12.20 4.00
CA GLY A 86 9.01 12.04 2.67
C GLY A 86 9.84 12.64 1.53
N ASP A 87 10.41 13.82 1.76
CA ASP A 87 11.21 14.54 0.76
C ASP A 87 12.54 13.81 0.50
N LEU A 88 13.21 13.34 1.56
CA LEU A 88 14.46 12.58 1.43
C LEU A 88 14.25 11.23 0.76
N ARG A 89 13.17 10.53 1.08
CA ARG A 89 12.80 9.28 0.40
C ARG A 89 12.67 9.51 -1.10
N THR A 90 11.99 10.58 -1.50
CA THR A 90 11.80 10.93 -2.92
C THR A 90 13.14 11.28 -3.60
N ALA A 91 13.99 12.06 -2.92
CA ALA A 91 15.31 12.42 -3.44
C ALA A 91 16.22 11.19 -3.63
N LEU A 92 16.26 10.30 -2.63
CA LEU A 92 17.06 9.08 -2.68
C LEU A 92 16.58 8.08 -3.73
N LEU A 93 15.26 7.94 -3.90
CA LEU A 93 14.65 7.08 -4.91
C LEU A 93 15.05 7.49 -6.35
N ARG A 94 15.15 8.81 -6.60
CA ARG A 94 15.48 9.38 -7.92
C ARG A 94 16.97 9.51 -8.20
N SER A 95 17.82 9.43 -7.17
CA SER A 95 19.27 9.57 -7.31
C SER A 95 19.90 8.26 -7.79
N GLU A 96 20.61 8.30 -8.92
CA GLU A 96 21.39 7.17 -9.42
C GLU A 96 22.55 6.78 -8.50
N SER A 97 23.04 7.74 -7.70
CA SER A 97 24.11 7.51 -6.72
C SER A 97 23.65 6.73 -5.49
N THR A 98 22.34 6.48 -5.34
CA THR A 98 21.77 5.69 -4.24
C THR A 98 21.93 4.21 -4.58
N PRO A 99 22.44 3.36 -3.65
CA PRO A 99 22.56 1.93 -3.88
C PRO A 99 21.25 1.30 -4.33
N TYR A 100 21.32 0.40 -5.32
CA TYR A 100 20.12 -0.16 -5.97
C TYR A 100 19.18 -0.87 -4.97
N GLN A 101 19.72 -1.63 -4.00
CA GLN A 101 18.91 -2.30 -2.98
C GLN A 101 18.11 -1.32 -2.12
N LEU A 102 18.72 -0.20 -1.70
CA LEU A 102 18.00 0.86 -0.98
C LEU A 102 16.95 1.51 -1.89
N ARG A 103 17.29 1.86 -3.14
CA ARG A 103 16.31 2.40 -4.10
C ARG A 103 15.11 1.48 -4.26
N LEU A 104 15.33 0.17 -4.32
CA LEU A 104 14.27 -0.83 -4.46
C LEU A 104 13.37 -0.90 -3.22
N ALA A 105 13.95 -0.90 -2.02
CA ALA A 105 13.20 -0.87 -0.77
C ALA A 105 12.35 0.41 -0.65
N LEU A 106 12.92 1.58 -0.96
CA LEU A 106 12.19 2.85 -0.97
C LEU A 106 11.07 2.86 -2.03
N ALA A 107 11.29 2.22 -3.18
CA ALA A 107 10.30 2.12 -4.23
C ALA A 107 9.09 1.30 -3.81
N GLU A 108 9.27 0.16 -3.14
CA GLU A 108 8.15 -0.62 -2.61
C GLU A 108 7.33 0.18 -1.60
N GLN A 109 7.98 0.88 -0.67
CA GLN A 109 7.28 1.74 0.29
C GLN A 109 6.49 2.85 -0.43
N ALA A 110 7.14 3.55 -1.36
CA ALA A 110 6.52 4.61 -2.14
C ALA A 110 5.33 4.10 -2.98
N ALA A 111 5.44 2.92 -3.59
CA ALA A 111 4.36 2.29 -4.33
C ALA A 111 3.19 1.90 -3.41
N GLY A 112 3.48 1.40 -2.20
CA GLY A 112 2.46 1.09 -1.20
C GLY A 112 1.64 2.30 -0.74
N TRP A 113 2.17 3.51 -0.88
CA TRP A 113 1.48 4.77 -0.60
C TRP A 113 0.97 5.49 -1.86
N GLY A 114 1.12 4.88 -3.04
CA GLY A 114 0.73 5.50 -4.32
C GLY A 114 1.59 6.69 -4.75
N GLN A 115 2.79 6.88 -4.17
CA GLN A 115 3.72 7.95 -4.57
C GLN A 115 4.42 7.67 -5.91
N ILE A 116 4.54 6.39 -6.27
CA ILE A 116 4.98 5.94 -7.60
C ILE A 116 3.99 4.92 -8.15
N SER A 117 3.98 4.75 -9.47
CA SER A 117 3.10 3.78 -10.10
C SER A 117 3.63 2.34 -9.94
N GLY A 118 2.72 1.36 -10.02
CA GLY A 118 3.12 -0.05 -10.12
C GLY A 118 3.99 -0.35 -11.37
N GLY A 119 3.84 0.45 -12.43
CA GLY A 119 4.70 0.39 -13.61
C GLY A 119 6.14 0.82 -13.33
N ASP A 120 6.33 1.86 -12.52
CA ASP A 120 7.67 2.33 -12.13
C ASP A 120 8.38 1.30 -11.24
N LEU A 121 7.64 0.71 -10.28
CA LEU A 121 8.18 -0.38 -9.45
C LEU A 121 8.49 -1.62 -10.30
N ARG A 122 7.64 -1.96 -11.28
CA ARG A 122 7.92 -3.03 -12.24
C ARG A 122 9.22 -2.79 -12.99
N ALA A 123 9.44 -1.58 -13.50
CA ALA A 123 10.67 -1.23 -14.22
C ALA A 123 11.91 -1.41 -13.33
N LEU A 124 11.80 -1.10 -12.03
CA LEU A 124 12.86 -1.39 -11.08
C LEU A 124 13.09 -2.89 -10.92
N TYR A 125 12.05 -3.71 -10.70
CA TYR A 125 12.20 -5.17 -10.63
C TYR A 125 12.82 -5.76 -11.90
N GLN A 126 12.50 -5.21 -13.08
CA GLN A 126 13.06 -5.66 -14.36
C GLN A 126 14.58 -5.49 -14.47
N ASN A 127 15.18 -4.59 -13.68
CA ASN A 127 16.62 -4.42 -13.62
C ASN A 127 17.32 -5.44 -12.72
N ILE A 128 16.58 -6.27 -11.99
CA ILE A 128 17.16 -7.37 -11.22
C ILE A 128 17.67 -8.42 -12.20
N THR A 129 18.97 -8.69 -12.09
CA THR A 129 19.62 -9.78 -12.82
C THR A 129 19.28 -11.09 -12.12
N VAL A 130 18.73 -12.04 -12.86
CA VAL A 130 18.42 -13.37 -12.34
C VAL A 130 19.35 -14.35 -13.05
N GLY A 131 20.24 -15.00 -12.30
CA GLY A 131 21.03 -16.11 -12.84
C GLY A 131 20.13 -17.33 -13.10
N GLU A 132 20.46 -18.14 -14.11
CA GLU A 132 19.70 -19.37 -14.41
C GLU A 132 19.62 -20.30 -13.17
N ASP A 133 20.74 -20.47 -12.46
CA ASP A 133 20.83 -21.24 -11.21
C ASP A 133 19.99 -20.66 -10.05
N GLN A 134 19.68 -19.36 -10.11
CA GLN A 134 18.87 -18.70 -9.10
C GLN A 134 17.39 -19.03 -9.31
N LEU A 135 16.88 -19.15 -10.54
CA LEU A 135 15.45 -19.43 -10.81
C LEU A 135 14.96 -20.72 -10.13
N ASP A 136 15.81 -21.73 -10.10
CA ASP A 136 15.54 -23.02 -9.44
C ASP A 136 15.50 -22.90 -7.91
N ASN A 137 16.22 -21.91 -7.35
CA ASN A 137 16.34 -21.65 -5.92
C ASN A 137 15.55 -20.42 -5.44
N VAL A 138 14.89 -19.66 -6.33
CA VAL A 138 14.19 -18.41 -6.00
C VAL A 138 13.19 -18.62 -4.87
N LEU A 139 12.49 -19.76 -4.87
CA LEU A 139 11.52 -20.09 -3.81
C LEU A 139 12.18 -20.36 -2.45
N ALA A 140 13.42 -20.85 -2.42
CA ALA A 140 14.18 -21.04 -1.20
C ALA A 140 14.72 -19.69 -0.70
N VAL A 141 15.28 -18.87 -1.60
CA VAL A 141 15.76 -17.51 -1.28
C VAL A 141 14.63 -16.66 -0.71
N ALA A 142 13.45 -16.65 -1.33
CA ALA A 142 12.31 -15.87 -0.85
C ALA A 142 11.73 -16.36 0.49
N LYS A 143 12.08 -17.58 0.94
CA LYS A 143 11.72 -18.06 2.28
C LYS A 143 12.72 -17.61 3.34
N THR A 144 13.99 -17.45 2.97
CA THR A 144 15.06 -17.03 3.89
C THR A 144 15.20 -15.52 3.97
N GLU A 145 15.02 -14.84 2.85
CA GLU A 145 15.15 -13.38 2.70
C GLU A 145 13.77 -12.79 2.43
N ALA A 146 13.22 -12.08 3.41
CA ALA A 146 11.90 -11.47 3.32
C ALA A 146 11.99 -9.95 3.02
N ASP A 147 12.66 -9.60 1.93
CA ASP A 147 12.95 -8.21 1.55
C ASP A 147 12.42 -7.83 0.15
N ALA A 148 12.69 -6.59 -0.27
CA ALA A 148 12.26 -6.05 -1.56
C ALA A 148 12.94 -6.74 -2.75
N HIS A 149 14.17 -7.24 -2.54
CA HIS A 149 14.89 -7.98 -3.56
C HIS A 149 14.24 -9.34 -3.82
N ALA A 150 13.84 -10.06 -2.76
CA ALA A 150 13.09 -11.32 -2.88
C ALA A 150 11.74 -11.15 -3.60
N SER A 151 10.99 -10.07 -3.32
CA SER A 151 9.78 -9.73 -4.08
C SER A 151 10.08 -9.57 -5.57
N GLY A 152 11.14 -8.83 -5.89
CA GLY A 152 11.55 -8.59 -7.27
C GLY A 152 12.05 -9.85 -7.98
N LEU A 153 12.77 -10.73 -7.29
CA LEU A 153 13.18 -12.04 -7.81
C LEU A 153 11.97 -12.92 -8.16
N LEU A 154 10.95 -12.97 -7.29
CA LEU A 154 9.72 -13.72 -7.57
C LEU A 154 8.95 -13.13 -8.75
N PHE A 155 8.90 -11.80 -8.86
CA PHE A 155 8.34 -11.11 -10.02
C PHE A 155 9.07 -11.51 -11.31
N ARG A 156 10.41 -11.49 -11.31
CA ARG A 156 11.22 -11.84 -12.47
C ARG A 156 11.11 -13.31 -12.84
N ALA A 157 11.07 -14.18 -11.83
CA ALA A 157 10.85 -15.61 -12.03
C ALA A 157 9.50 -15.87 -12.68
N ALA A 158 8.43 -15.17 -12.25
CA ALA A 158 7.11 -15.26 -12.88
C ALA A 158 7.10 -14.71 -14.32
N GLU A 159 7.75 -13.57 -14.55
CA GLU A 159 7.84 -12.94 -15.88
C GLU A 159 8.56 -13.84 -16.90
N ALA A 160 9.56 -14.61 -16.47
CA ALA A 160 10.32 -15.53 -17.32
C ALA A 160 9.57 -16.83 -17.67
N GLN A 161 8.48 -17.18 -16.98
CA GLN A 161 7.78 -18.44 -17.22
C GLN A 161 6.95 -18.43 -18.51
N GLY A 162 7.08 -19.47 -19.32
CA GLY A 162 6.22 -19.70 -20.50
C GLY A 162 4.85 -20.32 -20.18
N SER A 163 4.71 -21.04 -19.06
CA SER A 163 3.46 -21.70 -18.64
C SER A 163 2.71 -20.87 -17.62
N ASP A 164 1.41 -20.64 -17.84
CA ASP A 164 0.52 -19.93 -16.90
C ASP A 164 0.43 -20.63 -15.53
N VAL A 165 0.55 -21.96 -15.48
CA VAL A 165 0.56 -22.72 -14.21
C VAL A 165 1.78 -22.36 -13.38
N THR A 166 2.97 -22.43 -13.98
CA THR A 166 4.22 -22.14 -13.28
C THR A 166 4.29 -20.65 -12.92
N ARG A 167 3.82 -19.78 -13.81
CA ARG A 167 3.68 -18.34 -13.54
C ARG A 167 2.80 -18.09 -12.31
N ALA A 168 1.62 -18.71 -12.25
CA ALA A 168 0.71 -18.59 -11.11
C ALA A 168 1.36 -19.03 -9.79
N MET A 169 2.19 -20.08 -9.80
CA MET A 169 2.91 -20.53 -8.61
C MET A 169 3.88 -19.47 -8.07
N TYR A 170 4.71 -18.88 -8.92
CA TYR A 170 5.64 -17.81 -8.48
C TYR A 170 4.88 -16.56 -8.00
N ILE A 171 3.79 -16.21 -8.67
CA ILE A 171 2.93 -15.09 -8.27
C ILE A 171 2.28 -15.34 -6.89
N ASP A 172 1.79 -16.55 -6.63
CA ASP A 172 1.20 -16.92 -5.33
C ASP A 172 2.22 -16.85 -4.18
N HIS A 173 3.46 -17.26 -4.45
CA HIS A 173 4.58 -17.05 -3.53
C HIS A 173 4.89 -15.57 -3.31
N ALA A 174 4.89 -14.75 -4.37
CA ALA A 174 5.11 -13.30 -4.27
C ALA A 174 4.07 -12.62 -3.38
N ILE A 175 2.80 -12.97 -3.53
CA ILE A 175 1.73 -12.42 -2.68
C ILE A 175 1.78 -12.95 -1.26
N THR A 176 2.19 -14.20 -1.06
CA THR A 176 2.40 -14.73 0.29
C THR A 176 3.50 -13.97 1.02
N LEU A 177 4.61 -13.68 0.35
CA LEU A 177 5.69 -12.85 0.87
C LEU A 177 5.22 -11.40 1.11
N ALA A 178 4.51 -10.80 0.15
CA ALA A 178 4.00 -9.45 0.31
C ALA A 178 3.01 -9.33 1.49
N ARG A 179 2.24 -10.38 1.78
CA ARG A 179 1.32 -10.42 2.92
C ARG A 179 2.07 -10.49 4.25
N SER A 180 3.14 -11.28 4.35
CA SER A 180 3.95 -11.34 5.58
C SER A 180 4.69 -10.03 5.85
N ARG A 181 5.07 -9.30 4.80
CA ARG A 181 5.74 -7.99 4.87
C ARG A 181 4.79 -6.79 4.96
N GLY A 182 3.48 -6.99 4.77
CA GLY A 182 2.50 -5.89 4.71
C GLY A 182 2.60 -5.03 3.43
N THR A 183 3.26 -5.51 2.38
CA THR A 183 3.54 -4.78 1.13
C THR A 183 2.63 -5.19 -0.04
N MET A 184 1.46 -5.77 0.24
CA MET A 184 0.53 -6.27 -0.79
C MET A 184 0.11 -5.16 -1.77
N GLN A 185 -0.18 -3.96 -1.26
CA GLN A 185 -0.51 -2.78 -2.09
C GLN A 185 0.61 -2.44 -3.08
N ALA A 186 1.86 -2.46 -2.63
CA ALA A 186 3.02 -2.17 -3.47
C ALA A 186 3.22 -3.24 -4.55
N THR A 187 3.12 -4.52 -4.15
CA THR A 187 3.46 -5.67 -5.01
C THR A 187 2.37 -5.99 -6.02
N GLY A 188 1.11 -5.63 -5.72
CA GLY A 188 -0.04 -5.89 -6.58
C GLY A 188 0.06 -5.22 -7.95
N GLY A 189 0.53 -3.98 -8.02
CA GLY A 189 0.68 -3.22 -9.26
C GLY A 189 1.56 -3.93 -10.31
N PRO A 190 2.83 -4.22 -10.02
CA PRO A 190 3.71 -4.96 -10.93
C PRO A 190 3.12 -6.30 -11.39
N LEU A 191 2.53 -7.08 -10.47
CA LEU A 191 1.98 -8.40 -10.75
C LEU A 191 0.68 -8.37 -11.56
N ALA A 192 -0.11 -7.30 -11.46
CA ALA A 192 -1.41 -7.21 -12.12
C ALA A 192 -1.32 -7.24 -13.64
N GLU A 193 -0.24 -6.74 -14.22
CA GLU A 193 -0.01 -6.88 -15.66
C GLU A 193 0.26 -8.34 -16.07
N LEU A 194 1.00 -9.10 -15.26
CA LEU A 194 1.25 -10.52 -15.53
C LEU A 194 -0.03 -11.34 -15.40
N VAL A 195 -0.82 -11.09 -14.34
CA VAL A 195 -2.11 -11.76 -14.12
C VAL A 195 -3.13 -11.38 -15.19
N GLY A 196 -3.14 -10.13 -15.63
CA GLY A 196 -4.03 -9.65 -16.69
C GLY A 196 -3.75 -10.26 -18.06
N ALA A 197 -2.51 -10.70 -18.30
CA ALA A 197 -2.11 -11.37 -19.54
C ALA A 197 -2.35 -12.91 -19.53
N MET A 198 -2.60 -13.50 -18.36
CA MET A 198 -2.89 -14.93 -18.24
C MET A 198 -4.30 -15.27 -18.71
N THR A 199 -4.49 -16.48 -19.25
CA THR A 199 -5.82 -16.94 -19.68
C THR A 199 -6.46 -17.79 -18.57
N PRO A 200 -7.59 -17.38 -17.98
CA PRO A 200 -8.26 -18.19 -16.95
C PRO A 200 -8.71 -19.55 -17.52
N ALA A 201 -8.24 -20.62 -16.88
CA ALA A 201 -8.55 -21.99 -17.27
C ALA A 201 -8.79 -22.86 -16.03
N SER A 202 -9.46 -24.00 -16.18
CA SER A 202 -9.81 -24.89 -15.06
C SER A 202 -8.61 -25.30 -14.20
N HIS A 203 -7.43 -25.50 -14.80
CA HIS A 203 -6.21 -25.84 -14.07
C HIS A 203 -5.64 -24.68 -13.23
N LEU A 204 -6.13 -23.45 -13.39
CA LEU A 204 -5.78 -22.27 -12.59
C LEU A 204 -6.85 -21.91 -11.56
N GLN A 205 -7.88 -22.75 -11.40
CA GLN A 205 -9.00 -22.47 -10.50
C GLN A 205 -8.54 -22.18 -9.05
N TRP A 206 -7.52 -22.93 -8.58
CA TRP A 206 -6.91 -22.74 -7.26
C TRP A 206 -6.31 -21.34 -7.03
N PHE A 207 -5.88 -20.68 -8.10
CA PHE A 207 -5.23 -19.37 -8.10
C PHE A 207 -6.21 -18.20 -8.24
N THR A 208 -7.50 -18.48 -8.53
CA THR A 208 -8.51 -17.43 -8.74
C THR A 208 -8.61 -16.39 -7.62
N PRO A 209 -8.53 -16.73 -6.31
CA PRO A 209 -8.60 -15.72 -5.27
C PRO A 209 -7.39 -14.79 -5.32
N THR A 210 -6.19 -15.35 -5.47
CA THR A 210 -4.93 -14.61 -5.57
C THR A 210 -4.92 -13.70 -6.80
N ALA A 211 -5.36 -14.20 -7.96
CA ALA A 211 -5.49 -13.40 -9.18
C ALA A 211 -6.37 -12.16 -8.96
N VAL A 212 -7.53 -12.36 -8.33
CA VAL A 212 -8.46 -11.25 -8.07
C VAL A 212 -7.91 -10.27 -7.05
N GLU A 213 -7.26 -10.73 -5.97
CA GLU A 213 -6.57 -9.85 -5.00
C GLU A 213 -5.53 -8.96 -5.69
N ILE A 214 -4.72 -9.52 -6.58
CA ILE A 214 -3.68 -8.79 -7.33
C ILE A 214 -4.32 -7.76 -8.27
N LEU A 215 -5.33 -8.15 -9.03
CA LEU A 215 -5.98 -7.26 -9.99
C LEU A 215 -6.70 -6.10 -9.29
N ILE A 216 -7.23 -6.33 -8.09
CA ILE A 216 -7.77 -5.29 -7.21
C ILE A 216 -6.64 -4.33 -6.78
N ALA A 217 -5.54 -4.85 -6.25
CA ALA A 217 -4.42 -4.05 -5.78
C ALA A 217 -3.74 -3.25 -6.92
N GLY A 218 -3.70 -3.81 -8.12
CA GLY A 218 -3.18 -3.13 -9.32
C GLY A 218 -4.19 -2.26 -10.07
N GLY A 219 -5.43 -2.12 -9.58
CA GLY A 219 -6.46 -1.30 -10.22
C GLY A 219 -6.93 -1.81 -11.59
N LYS A 220 -6.71 -3.10 -11.91
CA LYS A 220 -7.06 -3.73 -13.20
C LYS A 220 -8.47 -4.34 -13.18
N SER A 221 -9.46 -3.50 -12.92
CA SER A 221 -10.86 -3.91 -12.74
C SER A 221 -11.45 -4.72 -13.91
N THR A 222 -11.09 -4.37 -15.15
CA THR A 222 -11.58 -5.06 -16.37
C THR A 222 -11.10 -6.52 -16.48
N ALA A 223 -9.97 -6.85 -15.86
CA ALA A 223 -9.41 -8.20 -15.90
C ALA A 223 -10.00 -9.11 -14.81
N ILE A 224 -10.74 -8.59 -13.83
CA ILE A 224 -11.28 -9.38 -12.70
C ILE A 224 -12.38 -10.36 -13.16
N ASP A 225 -13.20 -9.94 -14.12
CA ASP A 225 -14.41 -10.64 -14.54
C ASP A 225 -14.18 -12.09 -15.00
N PRO A 226 -13.22 -12.36 -15.92
CA PRO A 226 -12.88 -13.72 -16.32
C PRO A 226 -12.47 -14.63 -15.14
N TRP A 227 -11.67 -14.12 -14.20
CA TRP A 227 -11.24 -14.86 -13.01
C TRP A 227 -12.41 -15.14 -12.05
N ARG A 228 -13.32 -14.17 -11.87
CA ARG A 228 -14.55 -14.36 -11.08
C ARG A 228 -15.44 -15.43 -11.69
N GLN A 229 -15.59 -15.46 -13.02
CA GLN A 229 -16.41 -16.47 -13.70
C GLN A 229 -15.83 -17.87 -13.52
N LEU A 230 -14.50 -18.01 -13.54
CA LEU A 230 -13.81 -19.26 -13.25
C LEU A 230 -14.06 -19.72 -11.80
N ALA A 231 -13.92 -18.83 -10.82
CA ALA A 231 -14.15 -19.14 -9.40
C ALA A 231 -15.59 -19.58 -9.08
N ARG A 232 -16.57 -19.21 -9.91
CA ARG A 232 -17.98 -19.66 -9.73
C ARG A 232 -18.22 -21.11 -10.12
N ARG A 233 -17.32 -21.75 -10.87
CA ARG A 233 -17.44 -23.15 -11.32
C ARG A 233 -17.05 -24.08 -10.16
N ARG A 234 -17.86 -24.10 -9.09
CA ARG A 234 -17.55 -24.63 -7.74
C ARG A 234 -17.27 -26.15 -7.63
N ASP A 235 -17.18 -26.91 -8.72
CA ASP A 235 -17.37 -28.36 -8.65
C ASP A 235 -16.16 -29.19 -8.17
N ALA A 236 -15.01 -28.60 -7.80
CA ALA A 236 -13.85 -29.40 -7.36
C ALA A 236 -12.84 -28.70 -6.41
N GLU A 237 -13.21 -27.62 -5.72
CA GLU A 237 -12.22 -26.84 -4.96
C GLU A 237 -11.95 -27.36 -3.53
N LYS A 238 -10.65 -27.35 -3.17
CA LYS A 238 -10.19 -27.51 -1.78
C LYS A 238 -10.81 -26.43 -0.90
N GLU A 239 -11.07 -26.78 0.37
CA GLU A 239 -11.67 -25.88 1.36
C GLU A 239 -10.93 -24.54 1.49
N ASP A 240 -9.60 -24.57 1.45
CA ASP A 240 -8.74 -23.38 1.52
C ASP A 240 -9.01 -22.38 0.37
N THR A 241 -9.14 -22.85 -0.87
CA THR A 241 -9.49 -21.99 -2.02
C THR A 241 -10.87 -21.37 -1.85
N ARG A 242 -11.85 -22.15 -1.37
CA ARG A 242 -13.21 -21.66 -1.11
C ARG A 242 -13.23 -20.57 -0.05
N GLN A 243 -12.46 -20.72 1.03
CA GLN A 243 -12.35 -19.71 2.09
C GLN A 243 -11.65 -18.44 1.60
N ARG A 244 -10.56 -18.55 0.84
CA ARG A 244 -9.92 -17.37 0.23
C ARG A 244 -10.85 -16.65 -0.74
N TRP A 245 -11.58 -17.40 -1.58
CA TRP A 245 -12.57 -16.82 -2.48
C TRP A 245 -13.67 -16.09 -1.73
N ALA A 246 -14.21 -16.69 -0.66
CA ALA A 246 -15.24 -16.07 0.18
C ALA A 246 -14.79 -14.71 0.75
N ARG A 247 -13.50 -14.55 1.05
CA ARG A 247 -12.93 -13.27 1.54
C ARG A 247 -12.82 -12.21 0.46
N VAL A 248 -12.28 -12.54 -0.72
CA VAL A 248 -12.01 -11.55 -1.77
C VAL A 248 -13.26 -11.21 -2.61
N ARG A 249 -14.25 -12.10 -2.67
CA ARG A 249 -15.43 -11.95 -3.54
C ARG A 249 -16.21 -10.65 -3.34
N PRO A 250 -16.47 -10.15 -2.11
CA PRO A 250 -17.10 -8.83 -1.92
C PRO A 250 -16.24 -7.68 -2.45
N LEU A 251 -14.91 -7.75 -2.30
CA LEU A 251 -14.00 -6.76 -2.86
C LEU A 251 -14.04 -6.79 -4.39
N ALA A 252 -14.14 -7.97 -4.99
CA ALA A 252 -14.32 -8.13 -6.43
C ALA A 252 -15.64 -7.49 -6.93
N TYR A 253 -16.70 -7.52 -6.11
CA TYR A 253 -17.96 -6.84 -6.42
C TYR A 253 -17.82 -5.31 -6.38
N LEU A 254 -17.09 -4.78 -5.38
CA LEU A 254 -16.79 -3.35 -5.26
C LEU A 254 -15.88 -2.87 -6.40
N ALA A 255 -14.88 -3.66 -6.78
CA ALA A 255 -13.90 -3.31 -7.82
C ALA A 255 -14.44 -3.37 -9.26
N ALA A 256 -15.58 -4.02 -9.48
CA ALA A 256 -16.15 -4.15 -10.82
C ALA A 256 -16.64 -2.79 -11.35
N THR A 257 -16.32 -2.47 -12.60
CA THR A 257 -16.78 -1.25 -13.29
C THR A 257 -18.30 -1.21 -13.44
N THR A 258 -18.89 -2.37 -13.69
CA THR A 258 -20.34 -2.61 -13.70
C THR A 258 -20.69 -3.64 -12.64
N ALA A 259 -21.78 -3.41 -11.90
CA ALA A 259 -22.22 -4.34 -10.86
C ALA A 259 -22.47 -5.74 -11.45
N PRO A 260 -21.74 -6.78 -11.01
CA PRO A 260 -22.03 -8.13 -11.43
C PRO A 260 -23.34 -8.62 -10.76
N PRO A 261 -23.94 -9.72 -11.22
CA PRO A 261 -25.10 -10.31 -10.56
C PRO A 261 -24.82 -10.57 -9.08
N TRP A 262 -25.74 -10.14 -8.23
CA TRP A 262 -25.66 -10.38 -6.80
C TRP A 262 -25.84 -11.88 -6.51
N ASP A 263 -25.04 -12.39 -5.57
CA ASP A 263 -25.13 -13.76 -5.10
C ASP A 263 -25.37 -13.71 -3.59
N SER A 264 -26.57 -14.15 -3.17
CA SER A 264 -27.05 -14.07 -1.79
C SER A 264 -26.19 -14.82 -0.77
N ALA A 265 -25.38 -15.80 -1.23
CA ALA A 265 -24.43 -16.51 -0.38
C ALA A 265 -23.19 -15.66 -0.02
N MET A 266 -23.02 -14.46 -0.61
CA MET A 266 -21.78 -13.68 -0.50
C MET A 266 -21.46 -13.30 0.93
N MET A 267 -22.46 -12.77 1.63
CA MET A 267 -22.28 -12.27 2.98
C MET A 267 -22.19 -13.39 4.01
N PRO A 268 -23.01 -14.47 3.95
CA PRO A 268 -22.81 -15.66 4.77
C PRO A 268 -21.43 -16.31 4.58
N ASP A 269 -21.00 -16.53 3.33
CA ASP A 269 -19.70 -17.13 3.00
C ASP A 269 -18.55 -16.26 3.54
N TRP A 270 -18.60 -14.95 3.27
CA TRP A 270 -17.60 -14.00 3.75
C TRP A 270 -17.55 -13.97 5.28
N GLN A 271 -18.69 -13.98 5.96
CA GLN A 271 -18.72 -13.95 7.43
C GLN A 271 -18.09 -15.21 8.03
N ALA A 272 -18.38 -16.39 7.46
CA ALA A 272 -17.77 -17.64 7.90
C ALA A 272 -16.23 -17.57 7.77
N ALA A 273 -15.73 -17.08 6.63
CA ALA A 273 -14.30 -16.91 6.41
C ALA A 273 -13.69 -15.81 7.29
N ALA A 274 -14.41 -14.70 7.54
CA ALA A 274 -13.96 -13.59 8.38
C ALA A 274 -13.81 -14.01 9.85
N LYS A 275 -14.72 -14.82 10.38
CA LYS A 275 -14.61 -15.36 11.76
C LYS A 275 -13.34 -16.18 11.96
N ALA A 276 -12.96 -16.98 10.96
CA ALA A 276 -11.75 -17.80 11.02
C ALA A 276 -10.46 -16.96 10.99
N ASN A 277 -10.49 -15.74 10.45
CA ASN A 277 -9.28 -14.96 10.15
C ASN A 277 -9.15 -13.65 10.94
N PHE A 278 -10.26 -13.10 11.46
CA PHE A 278 -10.29 -11.75 12.05
C PHE A 278 -10.86 -11.71 13.48
N ALA A 279 -11.21 -12.86 14.05
CA ALA A 279 -11.72 -13.05 15.41
C ALA A 279 -12.67 -11.89 15.83
N ASP A 280 -12.27 -11.11 16.85
CA ASP A 280 -13.02 -10.06 17.52
C ASP A 280 -13.43 -8.89 16.59
N LYS A 281 -12.71 -8.71 15.47
CA LYS A 281 -12.97 -7.64 14.50
C LYS A 281 -13.99 -8.03 13.42
N ALA A 282 -14.39 -9.31 13.35
CA ALA A 282 -15.27 -9.81 12.29
C ALA A 282 -16.62 -9.08 12.23
N THR A 283 -17.21 -8.74 13.38
CA THR A 283 -18.50 -8.02 13.45
C THR A 283 -18.38 -6.58 12.95
N ALA A 284 -17.38 -5.84 13.41
CA ALA A 284 -17.15 -4.46 12.97
C ALA A 284 -16.87 -4.39 11.46
N ARG A 285 -16.07 -5.35 10.96
CA ARG A 285 -15.77 -5.50 9.53
C ARG A 285 -17.00 -5.89 8.71
N ARG A 286 -17.88 -6.74 9.25
CA ARG A 286 -19.16 -7.06 8.62
C ARG A 286 -20.01 -5.82 8.43
N VAL A 287 -20.18 -5.00 9.48
CA VAL A 287 -20.94 -3.74 9.40
C VAL A 287 -20.37 -2.82 8.32
N GLN A 288 -19.05 -2.63 8.31
CA GLN A 288 -18.37 -1.78 7.32
C GLN A 288 -18.58 -2.31 5.89
N LEU A 289 -18.36 -3.61 5.67
CA LEU A 289 -18.54 -4.22 4.35
C LEU A 289 -19.99 -4.12 3.86
N THR A 290 -20.97 -4.44 4.72
CA THR A 290 -22.39 -4.33 4.39
C THR A 290 -22.74 -2.89 3.98
N ALA A 291 -22.26 -1.90 4.75
CA ALA A 291 -22.53 -0.49 4.45
C ALA A 291 -21.90 -0.03 3.13
N LEU A 292 -20.67 -0.46 2.81
CA LEU A 292 -20.01 -0.15 1.54
C LEU A 292 -20.73 -0.80 0.35
N LEU A 293 -21.17 -2.04 0.50
CA LEU A 293 -21.94 -2.76 -0.53
C LEU A 293 -23.30 -2.11 -0.79
N GLU A 294 -24.02 -1.73 0.27
CA GLU A 294 -25.28 -1.00 0.15
C GLU A 294 -25.08 0.34 -0.57
N ALA A 295 -24.03 1.09 -0.20
CA ALA A 295 -23.74 2.40 -0.78
C ALA A 295 -23.48 2.35 -2.29
N VAL A 296 -22.90 1.24 -2.80
CA VAL A 296 -22.72 1.02 -4.25
C VAL A 296 -23.92 0.35 -4.93
N GLY A 297 -25.04 0.22 -4.22
CA GLY A 297 -26.32 -0.29 -4.72
C GLY A 297 -26.46 -1.81 -4.75
N ALA A 298 -25.74 -2.56 -3.90
CA ALA A 298 -25.95 -4.00 -3.80
C ALA A 298 -27.37 -4.33 -3.26
N PRO A 299 -28.09 -5.31 -3.84
CA PRO A 299 -29.43 -5.67 -3.42
C PRO A 299 -29.37 -6.54 -2.14
N LEU A 300 -29.08 -5.91 -1.02
CA LEU A 300 -28.98 -6.53 0.29
C LEU A 300 -30.36 -6.70 0.93
N ASP A 301 -30.61 -7.86 1.52
CA ASP A 301 -31.75 -8.07 2.41
C ASP A 301 -31.44 -7.47 3.79
N GLY A 302 -32.46 -6.95 4.48
CA GLY A 302 -32.35 -6.41 5.84
C GLY A 302 -31.77 -7.43 6.83
N ALA A 303 -31.96 -8.73 6.58
CA ALA A 303 -31.38 -9.82 7.38
C ALA A 303 -29.84 -9.89 7.36
N VAL A 304 -29.18 -9.21 6.41
CA VAL A 304 -27.71 -9.15 6.29
C VAL A 304 -27.09 -8.19 7.30
N TRP A 305 -27.87 -7.28 7.89
CA TRP A 305 -27.39 -6.40 8.94
C TRP A 305 -27.24 -7.17 10.27
N PRO A 306 -26.07 -7.13 10.92
CA PRO A 306 -25.94 -7.67 12.27
C PRO A 306 -26.84 -6.86 13.22
N ALA A 307 -27.42 -7.52 14.23
CA ALA A 307 -28.16 -6.85 15.27
C ALA A 307 -27.20 -5.93 16.06
N THR A 308 -27.20 -4.64 15.72
CA THR A 308 -26.39 -3.63 16.40
C THR A 308 -27.25 -2.87 17.39
N THR A 309 -26.82 -2.83 18.65
CA THR A 309 -27.29 -1.86 19.63
C THR A 309 -26.75 -0.48 19.25
N VAL A 310 -27.64 0.49 19.08
CA VAL A 310 -27.26 1.88 18.81
C VAL A 310 -26.60 2.43 20.07
N ASP A 311 -25.29 2.66 20.03
CA ASP A 311 -24.61 3.41 21.08
C ASP A 311 -24.78 4.91 20.77
N ALA A 312 -25.47 5.62 21.66
CA ALA A 312 -25.91 7.01 21.46
C ALA A 312 -24.75 8.01 21.40
N ALA A 313 -23.52 7.58 21.74
CA ALA A 313 -22.31 8.39 21.63
C ALA A 313 -21.78 8.58 20.19
N MET A 314 -22.38 7.92 19.19
CA MET A 314 -21.88 7.88 17.81
C MET A 314 -22.59 8.84 16.84
N VAL A 315 -23.03 10.01 17.30
CA VAL A 315 -23.56 11.07 16.42
C VAL A 315 -23.19 12.45 16.96
N ALA A 316 -22.06 13.00 16.51
CA ALA A 316 -21.88 14.45 16.30
C ALA A 316 -20.48 14.71 15.73
N ASP A 317 -20.33 14.50 14.42
CA ASP A 317 -19.62 15.49 13.61
C ASP A 317 -20.15 15.43 12.16
N HIS A 318 -20.02 16.55 11.44
CA HIS A 318 -20.38 16.72 10.03
C HIS A 318 -21.85 16.54 9.60
N TYR A 319 -22.86 16.58 10.50
CA TYR A 319 -24.27 16.43 10.09
C TYR A 319 -24.72 17.45 9.02
N ALA A 320 -24.39 18.73 9.23
CA ALA A 320 -24.74 19.79 8.28
C ALA A 320 -24.06 19.56 6.91
N LEU A 321 -22.81 19.10 6.92
CA LEU A 321 -22.04 18.82 5.71
C LEU A 321 -22.60 17.61 4.95
N ARG A 322 -22.92 16.51 5.66
CA ARG A 322 -23.60 15.33 5.09
C ARG A 322 -24.95 15.69 4.47
N ARG A 323 -25.76 16.49 5.16
CA ARG A 323 -27.07 16.92 4.63
C ARG A 323 -26.90 17.79 3.39
N ARG A 324 -25.91 18.68 3.37
CA ARG A 324 -25.62 19.53 2.21
C ARG A 324 -25.13 18.73 1.01
N LEU A 325 -24.28 17.73 1.24
CA LEU A 325 -23.84 16.79 0.21
C LEU A 325 -25.00 16.01 -0.39
N GLN A 326 -25.88 15.44 0.46
CA GLN A 326 -27.09 14.74 0.01
C GLN A 326 -27.99 15.65 -0.84
N ASN A 327 -28.28 16.87 -0.37
CA ASN A 327 -29.10 17.83 -1.12
C ASN A 327 -28.46 18.27 -2.45
N ALA A 328 -27.13 18.29 -2.54
CA ALA A 328 -26.41 18.59 -3.78
C ALA A 328 -26.53 17.44 -4.78
N ALA A 329 -26.39 16.20 -4.29
CA ALA A 329 -26.51 15.00 -5.10
C ALA A 329 -27.95 14.79 -5.61
N GLU A 330 -28.95 14.89 -4.73
CA GLU A 330 -30.38 14.77 -5.08
C GLU A 330 -30.82 15.81 -6.13
N ALA A 331 -30.20 16.99 -6.11
CA ALA A 331 -30.47 18.06 -7.06
C ALA A 331 -29.60 18.01 -8.34
N GLY A 332 -28.79 16.97 -8.52
CA GLY A 332 -27.94 16.80 -9.70
C GLY A 332 -26.79 17.81 -9.81
N ARG A 333 -26.39 18.48 -8.72
CA ARG A 333 -25.32 19.49 -8.73
C ARG A 333 -23.94 18.81 -8.67
N VAL A 334 -23.48 18.32 -9.81
CA VAL A 334 -22.24 17.52 -9.96
C VAL A 334 -21.03 18.16 -9.29
N GLY A 335 -20.70 19.41 -9.65
CA GLY A 335 -19.50 20.09 -9.12
C GLY A 335 -19.55 20.33 -7.61
N GLU A 336 -20.71 20.72 -7.07
CA GLU A 336 -20.88 20.89 -5.62
C GLU A 336 -20.79 19.54 -4.90
N THR A 337 -21.34 18.48 -5.47
CA THR A 337 -21.30 17.12 -4.90
C THR A 337 -19.85 16.61 -4.80
N ILE A 338 -19.05 16.75 -5.86
CA ILE A 338 -17.64 16.34 -5.86
C ILE A 338 -16.84 17.12 -4.81
N LEU A 339 -17.02 18.45 -4.76
CA LEU A 339 -16.32 19.30 -3.80
C LEU A 339 -16.70 18.95 -2.35
N LEU A 340 -17.99 18.79 -2.06
CA LEU A 340 -18.47 18.44 -0.73
C LEU A 340 -18.02 17.04 -0.30
N THR A 341 -17.89 16.09 -1.22
CA THR A 341 -17.28 14.78 -0.95
C THR A 341 -15.82 14.92 -0.52
N ALA A 342 -15.02 15.71 -1.25
CA ALA A 342 -13.62 15.95 -0.89
C ALA A 342 -13.49 16.64 0.48
N ILE A 343 -14.35 17.62 0.78
CA ILE A 343 -14.37 18.31 2.08
C ILE A 343 -14.78 17.35 3.20
N LEU A 344 -15.81 16.51 2.98
CA LEU A 344 -16.33 15.58 3.96
C LEU A 344 -15.32 14.50 4.35
N LEU A 345 -14.54 14.00 3.38
CA LEU A 345 -13.50 13.01 3.64
C LEU A 345 -12.21 13.64 4.19
N GLY A 346 -11.95 14.90 3.81
CA GLY A 346 -10.79 15.66 4.23
C GLY A 346 -9.48 14.99 3.83
N GLN A 347 -8.41 15.28 4.58
CA GLN A 347 -7.08 14.68 4.39
C GLN A 347 -6.84 13.46 5.29
N ALA A 348 -7.85 13.05 6.08
CA ALA A 348 -7.72 11.91 6.97
C ALA A 348 -7.64 10.61 6.15
N PRO A 349 -6.78 9.65 6.54
CA PRO A 349 -6.77 8.33 5.90
C PRO A 349 -8.15 7.68 5.98
N LEU A 350 -8.62 7.06 4.89
CA LEU A 350 -9.94 6.39 4.82
C LEU A 350 -10.14 5.32 5.91
N ALA A 351 -9.04 4.73 6.41
CA ALA A 351 -9.05 3.81 7.54
C ALA A 351 -9.58 4.44 8.84
N LYS A 352 -9.36 5.75 9.02
CA LYS A 352 -9.73 6.54 10.20
C LYS A 352 -10.99 7.38 9.98
N SER A 353 -11.43 7.58 8.73
CA SER A 353 -12.66 8.30 8.42
C SER A 353 -13.89 7.57 8.97
N ALA A 354 -14.86 8.33 9.47
CA ALA A 354 -16.12 7.78 9.96
C ALA A 354 -16.85 7.02 8.84
N THR A 355 -17.33 5.81 9.13
CA THR A 355 -18.04 4.98 8.15
C THR A 355 -19.23 5.71 7.53
N ALA A 356 -19.96 6.50 8.33
CA ALA A 356 -21.10 7.27 7.87
C ALA A 356 -20.72 8.34 6.83
N ASP A 357 -19.57 8.98 6.99
CA ASP A 357 -19.09 10.01 6.06
C ASP A 357 -18.67 9.39 4.73
N VAL A 358 -17.94 8.26 4.78
CA VAL A 358 -17.56 7.48 3.60
C VAL A 358 -18.79 6.97 2.84
N VAL A 359 -19.76 6.38 3.54
CA VAL A 359 -21.02 5.90 2.93
C VAL A 359 -21.78 7.05 2.29
N THR A 360 -21.91 8.19 2.98
CA THR A 360 -22.60 9.37 2.42
C THR A 360 -21.92 9.87 1.15
N ALA A 361 -20.59 9.92 1.13
CA ALA A 361 -19.81 10.29 -0.05
C ALA A 361 -20.04 9.34 -1.23
N ILE A 362 -20.00 8.02 -0.99
CA ILE A 362 -20.22 7.01 -2.03
C ILE A 362 -21.64 7.13 -2.58
N THR A 363 -22.66 7.15 -1.73
CA THR A 363 -24.07 7.26 -2.17
C THR A 363 -24.31 8.54 -2.97
N ALA A 364 -23.71 9.66 -2.57
CA ALA A 364 -23.81 10.93 -3.28
C ALA A 364 -23.19 10.86 -4.68
N LEU A 365 -22.01 10.23 -4.83
CA LEU A 365 -21.38 10.00 -6.13
C LEU A 365 -22.22 9.08 -7.02
N MET A 366 -22.78 8.01 -6.45
CA MET A 366 -23.66 7.10 -7.17
C MET A 366 -24.93 7.79 -7.69
N ALA A 367 -25.48 8.74 -6.93
CA ALA A 367 -26.70 9.48 -7.30
C ALA A 367 -26.50 10.49 -8.44
N ILE A 368 -25.26 10.93 -8.71
CA ILE A 368 -24.92 11.85 -9.81
C ILE A 368 -24.25 11.13 -11.00
N ASP A 369 -24.53 9.83 -11.15
CA ASP A 369 -24.00 8.96 -12.21
C ASP A 369 -22.45 8.83 -12.22
N GLN A 370 -21.77 9.18 -11.13
CA GLN A 370 -20.33 8.95 -10.95
C GLN A 370 -20.05 7.55 -10.38
N THR A 371 -20.65 6.52 -11.02
CA THR A 371 -20.62 5.14 -10.54
C THR A 371 -19.20 4.58 -10.40
N ALA A 372 -18.32 4.85 -11.36
CA ALA A 372 -16.93 4.39 -11.30
C ALA A 372 -16.19 4.98 -10.09
N ALA A 373 -16.36 6.27 -9.81
CA ALA A 373 -15.74 6.95 -8.67
C ALA A 373 -16.32 6.45 -7.33
N GLY A 374 -17.64 6.29 -7.23
CA GLY A 374 -18.28 5.76 -6.02
C GLY A 374 -17.81 4.33 -5.68
N ARG A 375 -17.68 3.47 -6.69
CA ARG A 375 -17.16 2.10 -6.53
C ARG A 375 -15.67 2.05 -6.19
N ALA A 376 -14.85 2.90 -6.83
CA ALA A 376 -13.43 3.03 -6.50
C ALA A 376 -13.23 3.48 -5.05
N LEU A 377 -13.97 4.52 -4.61
CA LEU A 377 -13.93 4.98 -3.22
C LEU A 377 -14.38 3.89 -2.23
N ALA A 378 -15.43 3.12 -2.56
CA ALA A 378 -15.87 2.01 -1.73
C ALA A 378 -14.78 0.92 -1.60
N LEU A 379 -14.08 0.60 -2.69
CA LEU A 379 -12.98 -0.34 -2.70
C LEU A 379 -11.78 0.16 -1.89
N GLU A 380 -11.34 1.40 -2.10
CA GLU A 380 -10.24 2.02 -1.34
C GLU A 380 -10.55 2.03 0.16
N ALA A 381 -11.79 2.39 0.52
CA ALA A 381 -12.28 2.40 1.87
C ALA A 381 -12.35 1.00 2.51
N ALA A 382 -12.59 -0.05 1.71
CA ALA A 382 -12.56 -1.43 2.15
C ALA A 382 -11.11 -1.91 2.40
N LEU A 383 -10.21 -1.66 1.45
CA LEU A 383 -8.79 -2.00 1.54
C LEU A 383 -8.11 -1.30 2.72
N ALA A 384 -8.39 -0.01 2.93
CA ALA A 384 -7.83 0.78 4.04
C ALA A 384 -8.25 0.23 5.42
N ARG A 385 -9.39 -0.45 5.52
CA ARG A 385 -9.90 -1.08 6.75
C ARG A 385 -9.49 -2.55 6.89
N GLY A 386 -8.73 -3.07 5.92
CA GLY A 386 -8.24 -4.44 5.87
C GLY A 386 -9.34 -5.48 5.70
N LEU A 387 -10.40 -5.13 4.95
CA LEU A 387 -11.48 -6.06 4.58
C LEU A 387 -11.01 -7.15 3.61
#